data_AF-A0A957GQ48-F1
#
_entry.id   AF-A0A957GQ48-F1
#
_cell.length_a   1.000
_cell.length_b   1.000
_cell.length_c   1.000
_cell.angle_alpha   90.00
_cell.angle_beta   90.00
_cell.angle_gamma   90.00
#
_symmetry.space_group_name_H-M   'P 1'
#
loop_
_entity.id
_entity.type
_entity.pdbx_description
1 polymer ?
#
loop_
_entity_poly.entity_id
_entity_poly.type
_entity_poly.pdbx_seq_one_letter_code
_entity_poly.pdbx_strand_id
1 'polypeptide(L)'
;GGRLTLAADLYAGETFVTQTTATAVLSPGARTMRLLFDGQAIRESGLDGPYTVRHLLLLDNEPELLLMEQVAMGGETAVYGHEEFGRLWRTYLPLID
;
A
#
# COMPACT_ATOMS: atom_id res chain seq x y z
N GLY A 1 -4.53 -19.40 -13.32
CA GLY A 1 -4.07 -18.09 -12.85
C GLY A 1 -3.52 -18.27 -11.47
N GLY A 2 -2.43 -17.60 -11.12
CA GLY A 2 -1.85 -17.65 -9.78
C GLY A 2 -2.59 -16.72 -8.83
N ARG A 3 -2.71 -17.09 -7.55
CA ARG A 3 -3.28 -16.23 -6.51
C ARG A 3 -2.14 -15.46 -5.87
N LEU A 4 -1.98 -14.21 -6.28
CA LEU A 4 -0.90 -13.33 -5.82
C LEU A 4 -1.42 -12.36 -4.76
N THR A 5 -0.58 -12.08 -3.77
CA THR A 5 -0.81 -11.08 -2.74
C THR A 5 0.28 -10.02 -2.84
N LEU A 6 -0.12 -8.75 -2.97
CA LEU A 6 0.75 -7.59 -2.86
C LEU A 6 0.55 -6.97 -1.47
N ALA A 7 1.63 -6.73 -0.74
CA ALA A 7 1.60 -6.12 0.59
C ALA A 7 2.58 -4.95 0.66
N ALA A 8 2.29 -3.95 1.50
CA ALA A 8 3.23 -2.86 1.75
C ALA A 8 2.94 -2.15 3.07
N ASP A 9 3.96 -1.49 3.59
CA ASP A 9 3.89 -0.59 4.73
C ASP A 9 3.88 0.87 4.28
N LEU A 10 3.20 1.71 5.03
CA LEU A 10 3.21 3.16 4.88
C LEU A 10 3.89 3.80 6.07
N TYR A 11 4.83 4.71 5.79
CA TYR A 11 5.58 5.45 6.79
C TYR A 11 5.41 6.97 6.60
N ALA A 12 5.45 7.72 7.70
CA ALA A 12 5.65 9.17 7.70
C ALA A 12 7.01 9.45 8.35
N GLY A 13 7.99 9.85 7.53
CA GLY A 13 9.40 9.81 7.95
C GLY A 13 9.81 8.39 8.35
N GLU A 14 10.30 8.20 9.57
CA GLU A 14 10.66 6.88 10.12
C GLU A 14 9.54 6.21 10.91
N THR A 15 8.38 6.86 11.05
CA THR A 15 7.25 6.33 11.82
C THR A 15 6.35 5.48 10.95
N PHE A 16 6.15 4.22 11.35
CA PHE A 16 5.15 3.35 10.73
C PHE A 16 3.74 3.90 10.98
N VAL A 17 2.94 4.00 9.93
CA VAL A 17 1.56 4.52 9.97
C VAL A 17 0.56 3.38 9.87
N THR A 18 0.64 2.59 8.79
CA THR A 18 -0.28 1.48 8.54
C THR A 18 0.30 0.52 7.51
N GLN A 19 -0.30 -0.65 7.37
CA GLN A 19 0.04 -1.63 6.33
C GLN A 19 -1.20 -1.97 5.51
N THR A 20 -1.00 -2.48 4.30
CA THR A 20 -2.10 -2.92 3.44
C THR A 20 -1.73 -4.18 2.67
N THR A 21 -2.76 -4.94 2.29
CA THR A 21 -2.64 -6.11 1.43
C THR A 21 -3.72 -6.08 0.35
N ALA A 22 -3.36 -6.50 -0.86
CA ALA A 22 -4.27 -6.71 -1.98
C ALA A 22 -4.03 -8.10 -2.54
N THR A 23 -5.08 -8.92 -2.62
CA THR A 23 -4.98 -10.28 -3.19
C THR A 23 -5.83 -10.38 -4.45
N ALA A 24 -5.27 -10.98 -5.50
CA ALA A 24 -5.96 -11.18 -6.76
C ALA A 24 -5.55 -12.50 -7.42
N VAL A 25 -6.49 -13.13 -8.12
CA VAL A 25 -6.17 -14.21 -9.07
C VAL A 25 -5.84 -13.57 -10.41
N LEU A 26 -4.57 -13.65 -10.82
CA LEU A 26 -4.09 -13.01 -12.03
C LEU A 26 -3.83 -14.06 -13.13
N SER A 27 -4.20 -13.70 -14.36
CA SER A 27 -3.76 -14.42 -15.55
C SER A 27 -2.37 -13.93 -15.97
N PRO A 28 -1.58 -14.78 -16.66
CA PRO A 28 -0.27 -14.38 -17.16
C PRO A 28 -0.32 -13.08 -17.99
N GLY A 29 0.75 -12.29 -17.90
CA GLY A 29 0.89 -11.00 -18.57
C GLY A 29 0.96 -9.81 -17.59
N ALA A 30 1.18 -8.61 -18.13
CA ALA A 30 1.23 -7.39 -17.32
C ALA A 30 -0.14 -7.06 -16.73
N ARG A 31 -0.19 -6.87 -15.41
CA ARG A 31 -1.41 -6.56 -14.66
C ARG A 31 -1.10 -5.48 -13.61
N THR A 32 -2.08 -4.64 -13.34
CA THR A 32 -2.00 -3.62 -12.29
C THR A 32 -2.81 -4.06 -11.09
N MET A 33 -2.18 -4.05 -9.90
CA MET A 33 -2.85 -4.21 -8.61
C MET A 33 -2.84 -2.87 -7.88
N ARG A 34 -3.88 -2.59 -7.10
CA ARG A 34 -4.00 -1.36 -6.31
C ARG A 34 -3.89 -1.69 -4.84
N LEU A 35 -3.01 -0.98 -4.14
CA LEU A 35 -2.91 -1.00 -2.68
C LEU A 35 -3.76 0.14 -2.12
N LEU A 36 -4.53 -0.16 -1.06
CA LEU A 36 -5.40 0.80 -0.40
C LEU A 36 -5.01 0.88 1.06
N PHE A 37 -4.32 1.95 1.45
CA PHE A 37 -3.98 2.21 2.85
C PHE A 37 -5.20 2.73 3.61
N ASP A 38 -5.30 2.35 4.89
CA ASP A 38 -6.41 2.78 5.74
C ASP A 38 -6.28 4.28 6.06
N GLY A 39 -7.16 5.08 5.45
CA GLY A 39 -7.21 6.53 5.68
C GLY A 39 -7.56 6.91 7.11
N GLN A 40 -8.31 6.09 7.84
CA GLN A 40 -8.56 6.36 9.26
C GLN A 40 -7.29 6.21 10.08
N ALA A 41 -6.50 5.15 9.83
CA ALA A 41 -5.20 4.98 10.48
C ALA A 41 -4.23 6.13 10.14
N ILE A 42 -4.23 6.60 8.89
CA ILE A 42 -3.44 7.77 8.48
C ILE A 42 -3.89 9.01 9.27
N ARG A 43 -5.19 9.27 9.36
CA ARG A 43 -5.72 10.41 10.12
C ARG A 43 -5.36 10.32 11.61
N GLU A 44 -5.60 9.16 12.22
CA GLU A 44 -5.34 8.93 13.66
C GLU A 44 -3.85 9.00 14.01
N SER A 45 -2.96 8.81 13.03
CA SER A 45 -1.51 8.99 13.25
C SER A 45 -1.13 10.43 13.59
N GLY A 46 -1.90 11.42 13.13
CA GLY A 46 -1.55 12.84 13.30
C GLY A 46 -0.34 13.30 12.47
N LEU A 47 0.12 12.49 11.52
CA LEU A 47 1.36 12.73 10.78
C LEU A 47 1.08 13.12 9.33
N ASP A 48 1.54 14.30 8.93
CA ASP A 48 1.47 14.74 7.54
C ASP A 48 2.58 14.09 6.70
N GLY A 49 2.28 13.90 5.41
CA GLY A 49 3.22 13.39 4.43
C GLY A 49 4.29 14.41 3.98
N PRO A 50 5.12 14.06 2.97
CA PRO A 50 4.95 12.92 2.08
C PRO A 50 5.12 11.59 2.81
N TYR A 51 4.27 10.62 2.46
CA TYR A 51 4.37 9.28 3.01
C TYR A 51 5.30 8.44 2.16
N THR A 52 6.00 7.50 2.77
CA THR A 52 6.88 6.55 2.09
C THR A 52 6.25 5.17 2.09
N VAL A 53 6.16 4.54 0.92
CA VAL A 53 5.80 3.12 0.82
C VAL A 53 7.07 2.30 0.99
N ARG A 54 7.10 1.45 2.03
CA ARG A 54 8.23 0.58 2.37
C ARG A 54 7.80 -0.88 2.37
N HIS A 55 8.79 -1.77 2.27
CA HIS A 55 8.57 -3.22 2.33
C HIS A 55 7.47 -3.70 1.38
N LEU A 56 7.53 -3.29 0.11
CA LEU A 56 6.59 -3.77 -0.90
C LEU A 56 6.92 -5.23 -1.23
N LEU A 57 5.99 -6.14 -0.92
CA LEU A 57 6.14 -7.58 -1.08
C LEU A 57 5.16 -8.11 -2.11
N LEU A 58 5.66 -8.87 -3.08
CA LEU A 58 4.83 -9.72 -3.93
C LEU A 58 4.97 -11.17 -3.43
N LEU A 59 3.84 -11.76 -3.10
CA LEU A 59 3.74 -13.10 -2.54
C LEU A 59 2.90 -13.98 -3.47
N ASP A 60 3.36 -15.21 -3.72
CA ASP A 60 2.50 -16.28 -4.21
C ASP A 60 1.81 -16.94 -3.02
N ASN A 61 0.52 -17.22 -3.14
CA ASN A 61 -0.32 -17.69 -2.04
C ASN A 61 -0.81 -19.13 -2.27
N GLU A 62 -0.21 -19.88 -3.20
CA GLU A 62 -0.56 -21.27 -3.51
C GLU A 62 0.71 -22.10 -3.83
N PRO A 63 0.95 -23.28 -3.22
CA PRO A 63 0.22 -23.92 -2.12
C PRO A 63 0.54 -23.34 -0.74
N GLU A 64 1.63 -22.58 -0.60
CA GLU A 64 2.08 -21.91 0.62
C GLU A 64 2.38 -20.44 0.30
N LEU A 65 2.49 -19.61 1.33
CA LEU A 65 2.86 -18.20 1.16
C LEU A 65 4.35 -18.10 0.86
N LEU A 66 4.70 -17.81 -0.40
CA LEU A 66 6.08 -17.69 -0.87
C LEU A 66 6.38 -16.24 -1.26
N LEU A 67 7.48 -15.69 -0.76
CA LEU A 67 7.99 -14.40 -1.20
C LEU A 67 8.57 -14.54 -2.61
N MET A 68 7.94 -13.85 -3.56
CA MET A 68 8.38 -13.84 -4.96
C MET A 68 9.30 -12.66 -5.21
N GLU A 69 8.93 -11.49 -4.70
CA GLU A 69 9.69 -10.26 -4.89
C GLU A 69 9.54 -9.34 -3.67
N GLN A 70 10.61 -8.62 -3.35
CA GLN A 70 10.64 -7.60 -2.31
C GLN A 70 11.33 -6.36 -2.84
N VAL A 71 10.65 -5.22 -2.68
CA VAL A 71 11.20 -3.89 -2.92
C VAL A 71 11.22 -3.13 -1.59
N ALA A 72 12.41 -2.71 -1.16
CA ALA A 72 12.58 -2.05 0.13
C ALA A 72 11.84 -0.70 0.21
N MET A 73 11.85 0.07 -0.88
CA MET A 73 11.27 1.40 -1.00
C MET A 73 10.47 1.49 -2.30
N GLY A 74 9.14 1.48 -2.18
CA GLY A 74 8.20 1.50 -3.31
C GLY A 74 7.94 2.90 -3.87
N GLY A 75 8.36 3.95 -3.16
CA GLY A 75 8.23 5.34 -3.58
C GLY A 75 7.68 6.25 -2.48
N GLU A 76 7.57 7.53 -2.80
CA GLU A 76 6.96 8.55 -1.95
C GLU A 76 5.63 9.01 -2.56
N THR A 77 4.67 9.30 -1.70
CA THR A 77 3.43 9.95 -2.11
C THR A 77 3.68 11.45 -2.30
N ALA A 78 2.70 12.14 -2.88
CA ALA A 78 2.63 13.60 -2.73
C ALA A 78 2.47 13.99 -1.24
N VAL A 79 2.67 15.27 -0.95
CA VAL A 79 2.38 15.83 0.37
C VAL A 79 0.86 15.80 0.59
N TYR A 80 0.44 15.08 1.62
CA TYR A 80 -0.94 15.05 2.10
C TYR A 80 -0.95 15.35 3.60
N GLY A 81 -1.85 16.20 4.05
CA GLY A 81 -2.14 16.36 5.46
C GLY A 81 -2.98 15.19 5.99
N HIS A 82 -2.72 14.71 7.20
CA HIS A 82 -3.46 13.60 7.79
C HIS A 82 -4.97 13.92 7.95
N GLU A 83 -5.33 15.19 8.16
CA GLU A 83 -6.72 15.65 8.27
C GLU A 83 -7.51 15.58 6.95
N GLU A 84 -6.83 15.39 5.81
CA GLU A 84 -7.47 15.14 4.51
C GLU A 84 -8.06 13.72 4.44
N PHE A 85 -7.60 12.82 5.31
CA PHE A 85 -8.10 11.47 5.40
C PHE A 85 -9.24 11.40 6.43
N GLY A 86 -10.34 10.74 6.09
CA GLY A 86 -11.42 10.43 7.03
C GLY A 86 -12.36 11.58 7.41
N ARG A 87 -12.32 12.75 6.76
CA ARG A 87 -13.28 13.84 7.09
C ARG A 87 -14.58 13.78 6.29
N LEU A 88 -14.60 13.22 5.09
CA LEU A 88 -15.81 13.00 4.30
C LEU A 88 -15.65 11.72 3.45
N TRP A 89 -16.76 11.02 3.27
CA TRP A 89 -16.99 9.91 2.34
C TRP A 89 -16.02 9.88 1.13
N ARG A 90 -15.11 8.91 1.13
CA ARG A 90 -14.20 8.49 0.04
C ARG A 90 -13.09 9.50 -0.33
N THR A 91 -12.00 9.51 0.43
CA THR A 91 -10.70 9.99 -0.09
C THR A 91 -9.97 8.80 -0.74
N TYR A 92 -9.92 8.78 -2.08
CA TYR A 92 -9.05 7.88 -2.83
C TYR A 92 -7.65 8.51 -2.91
N LEU A 93 -6.60 7.78 -2.53
CA LEU A 93 -5.23 8.14 -2.91
C LEU A 93 -5.14 8.12 -4.45
N PRO A 94 -4.69 9.20 -5.13
CA PRO A 94 -4.46 9.15 -6.56
C PRO A 94 -3.36 8.15 -6.86
N LEU A 95 -3.54 7.42 -7.97
CA LEU A 95 -2.58 6.46 -8.50
C LEU A 95 -1.22 7.12 -8.72
N ILE A 96 -0.15 6.45 -8.29
CA ILE A 96 1.18 6.69 -8.83
C ILE A 96 1.17 6.04 -10.22
N ASP A 97 1.33 6.87 -11.26
CA ASP A 97 1.59 6.42 -12.64
C ASP A 97 3.02 5.90 -12.80
#